data_AF-A0A3N5AWA0-F1
#
_entry.id   AF-A0A3N5AWA0-F1
#
_cell.length_a   1.000
_cell.length_b   1.000
_cell.length_c   1.000
_cell.angle_alpha   90.00
_cell.angle_beta   90.00
_cell.angle_gamma   90.00
#
_symmetry.space_group_name_H-M   'P 1'
#
loop_
_entity.id
_entity.type
_entity.pdbx_description
1 polymer ?
#
loop_
_entity_poly.entity_id
_entity_poly.type
_entity_poly.pdbx_seq_one_letter_code
_entity_poly.pdbx_strand_id
1 'polypeptide(L)'
;MAIEKVPTKADVLAFIRKARREALDSIDSVYAEKAFTAFKAALAEGGFSETLKKIQECLNDLAGCLRALVEKPESPWLEYAHLYRSIIPQDDAVADIEKLLFDAALYGAKVPGLEAVQEIRAEWNRKLEETRNAYGALENRLRLMRNPKKMIKFLNDLGFDTGCLLEKEINAEALFFRKQ
;
A
#
# COMPACT_ATOMS: atom_id res chain seq x y z
N MET A 1 -24.70 33.64 -18.94
CA MET A 1 -25.18 32.29 -19.29
C MET A 1 -24.03 31.32 -19.08
N ALA A 2 -24.12 30.45 -18.08
CA ALA A 2 -23.10 29.43 -17.84
C ALA A 2 -23.16 28.40 -18.98
N ILE A 3 -22.01 28.09 -19.59
CA ILE A 3 -21.90 26.99 -20.53
C ILE A 3 -21.96 25.72 -19.69
N GLU A 4 -23.10 25.04 -19.68
CA GLU A 4 -23.22 23.68 -19.15
C GLU A 4 -22.13 22.83 -19.80
N LYS A 5 -21.14 22.40 -19.00
CA LYS A 5 -20.07 21.56 -19.50
C LYS A 5 -20.63 20.14 -19.63
N VAL A 6 -21.24 19.84 -20.76
CA VAL A 6 -21.81 18.52 -21.05
C VAL A 6 -20.67 17.49 -20.99
N PRO A 7 -20.80 16.43 -20.15
CA PRO A 7 -19.76 15.41 -20.04
C PRO A 7 -19.52 14.76 -21.39
N THR A 8 -18.26 14.68 -21.79
CA THR A 8 -17.88 13.99 -23.02
C THR A 8 -17.76 12.50 -22.77
N LYS A 9 -17.73 11.71 -23.85
CA LYS A 9 -17.42 10.27 -23.77
C LYS A 9 -16.06 10.01 -23.12
N ALA A 10 -15.09 10.90 -23.33
CA ALA A 10 -13.77 10.78 -22.74
C ALA A 10 -13.82 10.98 -21.22
N ASP A 11 -14.64 11.91 -20.72
CA ASP A 11 -14.83 12.14 -19.28
C ASP A 11 -15.41 10.91 -18.58
N VAL A 12 -16.43 10.29 -19.17
CA VAL A 12 -17.06 9.07 -18.61
C VAL A 12 -16.09 7.89 -18.61
N LEU A 13 -15.28 7.72 -19.67
CA LEU A 13 -14.26 6.67 -19.71
C LEU A 13 -13.12 6.94 -18.71
N ALA A 14 -12.73 8.20 -18.51
CA ALA A 14 -11.74 8.58 -17.51
C ALA A 14 -12.22 8.29 -16.08
N PHE A 15 -13.50 8.59 -15.79
CA PHE A 15 -14.13 8.25 -14.52
C PHE A 15 -14.07 6.74 -14.24
N ILE A 16 -14.43 5.89 -15.21
CA ILE A 16 -14.36 4.43 -15.01
C ILE A 16 -12.94 3.91 -14.89
N ARG A 17 -11.97 4.49 -15.58
CA ARG A 17 -10.55 4.13 -15.38
C ARG A 17 -10.04 4.51 -14.00
N LYS A 18 -10.49 5.65 -13.47
CA LYS A 18 -10.20 6.07 -12.10
C LYS A 18 -10.83 5.10 -11.09
N ALA A 19 -12.13 4.82 -11.21
CA ALA A 19 -12.84 3.87 -10.36
C ALA A 19 -12.21 2.47 -10.40
N ARG A 20 -11.79 2.01 -11.59
CA ARG A 20 -11.04 0.75 -11.74
C ARG A 20 -9.75 0.76 -10.93
N ARG A 21 -8.97 1.84 -11.01
CA ARG A 21 -7.71 1.96 -10.28
C ARG A 21 -7.96 1.92 -8.78
N GLU A 22 -8.89 2.73 -8.29
CA GLU A 22 -9.25 2.78 -6.86
C GLU A 22 -9.75 1.42 -6.35
N ALA A 23 -10.56 0.70 -7.14
CA ALA A 23 -11.02 -0.64 -6.79
C ALA A 23 -9.86 -1.65 -6.71
N LEU A 24 -8.92 -1.61 -7.66
CA LEU A 24 -7.75 -2.49 -7.64
C LEU A 24 -6.82 -2.16 -6.48
N ASP A 25 -6.55 -0.89 -6.23
CA ASP A 25 -5.71 -0.44 -5.10
C ASP A 25 -6.34 -0.82 -3.76
N SER A 26 -7.67 -0.71 -3.65
CA SER A 26 -8.41 -1.14 -2.46
C SER A 26 -8.27 -2.65 -2.20
N ILE A 27 -8.43 -3.47 -3.25
CA ILE A 27 -8.21 -4.92 -3.14
C ILE A 27 -6.77 -5.22 -2.74
N ASP A 28 -5.80 -4.56 -3.40
CA ASP A 28 -4.38 -4.73 -3.13
C ASP A 28 -4.05 -4.47 -1.66
N SER A 29 -4.50 -3.33 -1.14
CA SER A 29 -4.32 -2.94 0.26
C SER A 29 -4.93 -3.96 1.23
N VAL A 30 -6.18 -4.37 1.00
CA VAL A 30 -6.89 -5.30 1.91
C VAL A 30 -6.23 -6.67 1.95
N TYR A 31 -5.83 -7.20 0.79
CA TYR A 31 -5.21 -8.52 0.73
C TYR A 31 -3.75 -8.49 1.18
N ALA A 32 -3.01 -7.40 0.94
CA ALA A 32 -1.67 -7.22 1.50
C ALA A 32 -1.69 -7.23 3.03
N GLU A 33 -2.63 -6.50 3.65
CA GLU A 33 -2.79 -6.48 5.11
C GLU A 33 -3.19 -7.84 5.69
N LYS A 34 -4.14 -8.54 5.04
CA LYS A 34 -4.52 -9.90 5.41
C LYS A 34 -3.34 -10.86 5.32
N ALA A 35 -2.60 -10.82 4.22
CA ALA A 35 -1.45 -11.68 3.99
C ALA A 35 -0.35 -11.40 5.03
N PHE A 36 -0.08 -10.14 5.34
CA PHE A 36 0.90 -9.77 6.35
C PHE A 36 0.48 -10.22 7.76
N THR A 37 -0.81 -10.11 8.09
CA THR A 37 -1.35 -10.56 9.38
C THR A 37 -1.21 -12.08 9.53
N ALA A 38 -1.59 -12.84 8.51
CA ALA A 38 -1.47 -14.30 8.52
C ALA A 38 0.01 -14.73 8.56
N PHE A 39 0.88 -14.02 7.85
CA PHE A 39 2.32 -14.24 7.89
C PHE A 39 2.89 -14.05 9.30
N LYS A 40 2.52 -12.96 9.99
CA LYS A 40 2.93 -12.72 11.37
C LYS A 40 2.43 -13.79 12.33
N ALA A 41 1.20 -14.27 12.16
CA ALA A 41 0.67 -15.37 12.95
C ALA A 41 1.51 -16.64 12.75
N ALA A 42 1.83 -16.98 11.50
CA ALA A 42 2.66 -18.15 11.19
C ALA A 42 4.10 -18.04 11.74
N LEU A 43 4.70 -16.84 11.71
CA LEU A 43 6.00 -16.59 12.34
C LEU A 43 5.95 -16.78 13.86
N ALA A 44 4.88 -16.31 14.51
CA ALA A 44 4.70 -16.45 15.95
C ALA A 44 4.49 -17.91 16.34
N GLU A 45 3.65 -18.65 15.60
CA GLU A 45 3.42 -20.09 15.80
C GLU A 45 4.71 -20.91 15.63
N GLY A 46 5.55 -20.54 14.65
CA GLY A 46 6.86 -21.14 14.44
C GLY A 46 7.93 -20.73 15.45
N GLY A 47 7.62 -19.87 16.43
CA GLY A 47 8.58 -19.35 17.41
C GLY A 47 9.64 -18.41 16.83
N PHE A 48 9.49 -17.98 15.56
CA PHE A 48 10.45 -17.13 14.88
C PHE A 48 10.46 -15.72 15.46
N SER A 49 9.30 -15.12 15.71
CA SER A 49 9.23 -13.77 16.30
C SER A 49 9.90 -13.70 17.68
N GLU A 50 9.75 -14.75 18.49
CA GLU A 50 10.41 -14.84 19.80
C GLU A 50 11.93 -15.00 19.67
N THR A 51 12.37 -15.79 18.69
CA THR A 51 13.79 -15.96 18.38
C THR A 51 14.42 -14.65 17.93
N LEU A 52 13.74 -13.88 17.06
CA LEU A 52 14.21 -12.57 16.60
C LEU A 52 14.34 -11.57 17.75
N LYS A 53 13.37 -11.55 18.68
CA LYS A 53 13.44 -10.70 19.88
C LYS A 53 14.65 -11.02 20.75
N LYS A 54 14.90 -12.30 21.03
CA LYS A 54 16.08 -12.74 21.80
C LYS A 54 17.39 -12.35 21.11
N ILE A 55 17.45 -12.46 19.78
CA ILE A 55 18.60 -12.03 19.00
C ILE A 55 18.80 -10.51 19.13
N GLN A 56 17.73 -9.72 19.00
CA GLN A 56 17.78 -8.26 19.18
C GLN A 56 18.27 -7.87 20.58
N GLU A 57 17.74 -8.52 21.63
CA GLU A 57 18.18 -8.32 23.02
C GLU A 57 19.68 -8.62 23.17
N CYS A 58 20.13 -9.78 22.69
CA CYS A 58 21.54 -10.17 22.73
C CYS A 58 22.46 -9.18 21.98
N LEU A 59 22.02 -8.66 20.83
CA LEU A 59 22.75 -7.66 20.07
C LEU A 59 22.81 -6.30 20.79
N ASN A 60 21.71 -5.89 21.42
CA ASN A 60 21.65 -4.66 22.20
C ASN A 60 22.53 -4.75 23.46
N ASP A 61 22.53 -5.89 24.14
CA ASP A 61 23.42 -6.17 25.28
C ASP A 61 24.89 -6.12 24.86
N LEU A 62 25.23 -6.77 23.74
CA LEU A 62 26.58 -6.76 23.20
C LEU A 62 27.02 -5.32 22.86
N ALA A 63 26.16 -4.53 22.21
CA ALA A 63 26.43 -3.12 21.92
C ALA A 63 26.70 -2.33 23.21
N GLY A 64 25.88 -2.53 24.24
CA GLY A 64 26.07 -1.93 25.57
C GLY A 64 27.39 -2.32 26.23
N CYS A 65 27.74 -3.60 26.23
CA CYS A 65 29.00 -4.10 26.77
C CYS A 65 30.22 -3.50 26.05
N LEU A 66 30.21 -3.50 24.72
CA LEU A 66 31.30 -2.94 23.91
C LEU A 66 31.50 -1.46 24.19
N ARG A 67 30.40 -0.70 24.32
CA ARG A 67 30.46 0.72 24.68
C ARG A 67 31.03 0.94 26.08
N ALA A 68 30.56 0.18 27.07
CA ALA A 68 31.04 0.27 28.45
C ALA A 68 32.55 -0.09 28.57
N LEU A 69 33.06 -0.99 27.73
CA LEU A 69 34.48 -1.35 27.71
C LEU A 69 35.38 -0.21 27.21
N VAL A 70 34.94 0.56 26.22
CA VAL A 70 35.75 1.65 25.62
C VAL A 70 35.59 3.00 26.31
N GLU A 71 34.53 3.19 27.10
CA GLU A 71 34.30 4.46 27.83
C GLU A 71 35.12 4.56 29.13
N LYS A 72 35.79 3.48 29.56
CA LYS A 72 36.69 3.51 30.72
C LYS A 72 37.98 4.29 30.39
N PRO A 73 38.41 5.25 31.23
CA PRO A 73 39.64 6.02 30.99
C PRO A 73 40.90 5.16 30.83
N GLU A 74 40.94 4.04 31.54
CA GLU A 74 42.03 3.07 31.58
C GLU A 74 41.92 2.00 30.46
N SER A 75 40.94 2.11 29.56
CA SER A 75 40.67 1.06 28.58
C SER A 75 41.83 0.96 27.59
N PRO A 76 42.43 -0.24 27.40
CA PRO A 76 43.44 -0.43 26.37
C PRO A 76 42.87 -0.29 24.95
N TRP A 77 41.55 -0.17 24.81
CA TRP A 77 40.82 -0.06 23.54
C TRP A 77 40.35 1.37 23.24
N LEU A 78 40.82 2.37 24.00
CA LEU A 78 40.37 3.76 23.88
C LEU A 78 40.59 4.34 22.47
N GLU A 79 41.66 3.91 21.78
CA GLU A 79 41.96 4.33 20.39
C GLU A 79 40.84 3.91 19.40
N TYR A 80 40.11 2.84 19.69
CA TYR A 80 38.99 2.35 18.89
C TYR A 80 37.62 2.85 19.38
N ALA A 81 37.55 3.66 20.42
CA ALA A 81 36.28 4.08 21.04
C ALA A 81 35.29 4.72 20.05
N HIS A 82 35.80 5.37 19.01
CA HIS A 82 34.99 5.96 17.94
C HIS A 82 34.18 4.92 17.14
N LEU A 83 34.68 3.69 16.96
CA LEU A 83 33.99 2.59 16.26
C LEU A 83 32.82 2.04 17.08
N TYR A 84 32.97 1.98 18.40
CA TYR A 84 31.96 1.40 19.29
C TYR A 84 30.90 2.41 19.73
N ARG A 85 31.25 3.71 19.79
CA ARG A 85 30.27 4.79 20.06
C ARG A 85 29.21 4.93 18.97
N SER A 86 29.51 4.50 17.74
CA SER A 86 28.53 4.48 16.64
C SER A 86 27.60 3.27 16.67
N ILE A 87 27.82 2.29 17.55
CA ILE A 87 26.92 1.14 17.71
C ILE A 87 25.76 1.59 18.60
N ILE A 88 24.58 1.74 18.00
CA ILE A 88 23.37 2.20 18.66
C ILE A 88 22.39 1.02 18.77
N PRO A 89 21.88 0.71 19.97
CA PRO A 89 20.79 -0.25 20.13
C PRO A 89 19.62 0.07 19.21
N GLN A 90 19.00 -0.96 18.65
CA GLN A 90 17.82 -0.80 17.80
C GLN A 90 16.60 -1.28 18.56
N ASP A 91 15.52 -0.49 18.53
CA ASP A 91 14.26 -0.81 19.21
C ASP A 91 13.27 -1.55 18.30
N ASP A 92 13.31 -1.31 16.98
CA ASP A 92 12.30 -1.82 16.01
C ASP A 92 12.84 -2.86 15.00
N ALA A 93 14.05 -3.37 15.19
CA ALA A 93 14.70 -4.27 14.22
C ALA A 93 13.88 -5.53 13.90
N VAL A 94 13.16 -6.09 14.88
CA VAL A 94 12.28 -7.25 14.65
C VAL A 94 11.18 -6.94 13.64
N ALA A 95 10.51 -5.79 13.76
CA ALA A 95 9.41 -5.43 12.87
C ALA A 95 9.90 -5.23 11.43
N ASP A 96 11.06 -4.61 11.26
CA ASP A 96 11.69 -4.41 9.95
C ASP A 96 12.10 -5.74 9.30
N ILE A 97 12.64 -6.68 10.10
CA ILE A 97 12.98 -8.03 9.62
C ILE A 97 11.72 -8.79 9.21
N GLU A 98 10.66 -8.75 10.01
CA GLU A 98 9.38 -9.41 9.68
C GLU A 98 8.81 -8.87 8.36
N LYS A 99 8.87 -7.55 8.15
CA LYS A 99 8.44 -6.91 6.90
C LYS A 99 9.31 -7.33 5.71
N LEU A 100 10.62 -7.35 5.88
CA LEU A 100 11.54 -7.77 4.82
C LEU A 100 11.35 -9.25 4.44
N LEU A 101 11.09 -10.12 5.42
CA LEU A 101 10.77 -11.53 5.16
C LEU A 101 9.43 -11.67 4.46
N PHE A 102 8.42 -10.88 4.83
CA PHE A 102 7.13 -10.85 4.14
C PHE A 102 7.28 -10.43 2.67
N ASP A 103 8.00 -9.34 2.42
CA ASP A 103 8.28 -8.86 1.06
C ASP A 103 9.01 -9.95 0.25
N ALA A 104 10.00 -10.62 0.83
CA ALA A 104 10.68 -11.74 0.20
C ALA A 104 9.73 -12.92 -0.11
N ALA A 105 8.79 -13.24 0.81
CA ALA A 105 7.74 -14.23 0.58
C ALA A 105 6.85 -13.87 -0.61
N LEU A 106 6.48 -12.60 -0.77
CA LEU A 106 5.72 -12.13 -1.93
C LEU A 106 6.49 -12.33 -3.24
N TYR A 107 7.82 -12.31 -3.23
CA TYR A 107 8.64 -12.61 -4.40
C TYR A 107 9.04 -14.09 -4.54
N GLY A 108 8.45 -14.97 -3.73
CA GLY A 108 8.64 -16.43 -3.84
C GLY A 108 9.89 -16.95 -3.14
N ALA A 109 10.51 -16.16 -2.26
CA ALA A 109 11.58 -16.65 -1.41
C ALA A 109 11.07 -17.72 -0.44
N LYS A 110 11.89 -18.73 -0.18
CA LYS A 110 11.60 -19.77 0.82
C LYS A 110 11.87 -19.22 2.22
N VAL A 111 10.84 -18.64 2.82
CA VAL A 111 10.87 -18.11 4.19
C VAL A 111 9.82 -18.80 5.06
N PRO A 112 9.99 -18.83 6.39
CA PRO A 112 8.94 -19.29 7.30
C PRO A 112 7.65 -18.49 7.10
N GLY A 113 6.48 -19.13 7.20
CA GLY A 113 5.19 -18.47 6.98
C GLY A 113 4.80 -18.23 5.51
N LEU A 114 5.62 -18.68 4.55
CA LEU A 114 5.32 -18.56 3.11
C LEU A 114 3.97 -19.18 2.73
N GLU A 115 3.64 -20.35 3.29
CA GLU A 115 2.40 -21.08 2.98
C GLU A 115 1.16 -20.23 3.28
N ALA A 116 1.13 -19.56 4.44
CA ALA A 116 0.06 -18.65 4.84
C ALA A 116 -0.10 -17.48 3.85
N VAL A 117 1.01 -16.94 3.32
CA VAL A 117 0.98 -15.90 2.29
C VAL A 117 0.44 -16.46 0.97
N GLN A 118 0.85 -17.68 0.58
CA GLN A 118 0.44 -18.30 -0.68
C GLN A 118 -1.05 -18.62 -0.74
N GLU A 119 -1.64 -19.10 0.36
CA GLU A 119 -3.08 -19.36 0.47
C GLU A 119 -3.89 -18.10 0.17
N ILE A 120 -3.52 -16.98 0.80
CA ILE A 120 -4.19 -15.68 0.61
C ILE A 120 -3.90 -15.11 -0.78
N ARG A 121 -2.69 -15.33 -1.31
CA ARG A 121 -2.27 -14.81 -2.61
C ARG A 121 -3.08 -15.40 -3.77
N ALA A 122 -3.48 -16.66 -3.68
CA ALA A 122 -4.36 -17.26 -4.68
C ALA A 122 -5.70 -16.53 -4.75
N GLU A 123 -6.31 -16.24 -3.59
CA GLU A 123 -7.55 -15.48 -3.51
C GLU A 123 -7.38 -14.03 -3.97
N TRP A 124 -6.29 -13.38 -3.56
CA TRP A 124 -5.92 -12.02 -3.95
C TRP A 124 -5.83 -11.89 -5.47
N ASN A 125 -5.06 -12.77 -6.12
CA ASN A 125 -4.92 -12.79 -7.56
C ASN A 125 -6.26 -13.01 -8.27
N ARG A 126 -7.09 -13.93 -7.75
CA ARG A 126 -8.44 -14.16 -8.29
C ARG A 126 -9.29 -12.89 -8.22
N LYS A 127 -9.30 -12.17 -7.09
CA LYS A 127 -10.09 -10.94 -6.92
C LYS A 127 -9.62 -9.79 -7.80
N LEU A 128 -8.30 -9.63 -7.94
CA LEU A 128 -7.73 -8.67 -8.89
C LEU A 128 -8.18 -8.99 -10.31
N GLU A 129 -8.14 -10.26 -10.70
CA GLU A 129 -8.51 -10.68 -12.05
C GLU A 129 -10.01 -10.54 -12.33
N GLU A 130 -10.87 -10.95 -11.39
CA GLU A 130 -12.33 -10.72 -11.44
C GLU A 130 -12.63 -9.23 -11.65
N THR A 131 -11.95 -8.36 -10.90
CA THR A 131 -12.16 -6.91 -10.97
C THR A 131 -11.65 -6.32 -12.28
N ARG A 132 -10.46 -6.74 -12.76
CA ARG A 132 -9.91 -6.34 -14.06
C ARG A 132 -10.86 -6.71 -15.20
N ASN A 133 -11.41 -7.92 -15.16
CA ASN A 133 -12.34 -8.41 -16.18
C ASN A 133 -13.68 -7.67 -16.13
N ALA A 134 -14.25 -7.46 -14.95
CA ALA A 134 -15.49 -6.70 -14.79
C ALA A 134 -15.36 -5.26 -15.32
N TYR A 135 -14.32 -4.53 -14.91
CA TYR A 135 -14.08 -3.18 -15.40
C TYR A 135 -13.68 -3.13 -16.88
N GLY A 136 -12.98 -4.15 -17.39
CA GLY A 136 -12.67 -4.28 -18.81
C GLY A 136 -13.93 -4.46 -19.68
N ALA A 137 -14.86 -5.33 -19.25
CA ALA A 137 -16.15 -5.49 -19.90
C ALA A 137 -16.98 -4.20 -19.84
N LEU A 138 -16.98 -3.52 -18.69
CA LEU A 138 -17.64 -2.23 -18.51
C LEU A 138 -17.09 -1.15 -19.46
N GLU A 139 -15.76 -1.00 -19.52
CA GLU A 139 -15.11 -0.02 -20.41
C GLU A 139 -15.42 -0.31 -21.88
N ASN A 140 -15.37 -1.59 -22.30
CA ASN A 140 -15.71 -1.99 -23.66
C ASN A 140 -17.18 -1.66 -23.98
N ARG A 141 -18.10 -1.92 -23.06
CA ARG A 141 -19.51 -1.60 -23.24
C ARG A 141 -19.72 -0.09 -23.42
N LEU A 142 -19.06 0.72 -22.60
CA LEU A 142 -19.10 2.18 -22.69
C LEU A 142 -18.49 2.72 -23.98
N ARG A 143 -17.40 2.10 -24.47
CA ARG A 143 -16.80 2.46 -25.77
C ARG A 143 -17.75 2.22 -26.94
N LEU A 144 -18.64 1.24 -26.87
CA LEU A 144 -19.65 1.00 -27.91
C LEU A 144 -20.82 2.00 -27.86
N MET A 145 -21.01 2.69 -26.74
CA MET A 145 -22.03 3.72 -26.62
C MET A 145 -21.62 5.02 -27.33
N ARG A 146 -22.59 5.65 -28.00
CA ARG A 146 -22.40 6.91 -28.73
C ARG A 146 -22.74 8.15 -27.90
N ASN A 147 -23.63 8.03 -26.92
CA ASN A 147 -24.19 9.16 -26.19
C ASN A 147 -23.72 9.16 -24.72
N PRO A 148 -22.98 10.21 -24.28
CA PRO A 148 -22.53 10.33 -22.89
C PRO A 148 -23.65 10.32 -21.84
N LYS A 149 -24.83 10.89 -22.13
CA LYS A 149 -25.98 10.84 -21.21
C LYS A 149 -26.47 9.41 -20.99
N LYS A 150 -26.46 8.57 -22.03
CA LYS A 150 -26.81 7.14 -21.92
C LYS A 150 -25.75 6.36 -21.15
N MET A 151 -24.48 6.72 -21.29
CA MET A 151 -23.37 6.14 -20.52
C MET A 151 -23.53 6.45 -19.03
N ILE A 152 -23.79 7.72 -18.68
CA ILE A 152 -24.02 8.17 -17.30
C ILE A 152 -25.21 7.45 -16.68
N LYS A 153 -26.35 7.39 -17.39
CA LYS A 153 -27.52 6.65 -16.92
C LYS A 153 -27.19 5.18 -16.65
N PHE A 154 -26.52 4.52 -17.59
CA PHE A 154 -26.11 3.13 -17.44
C PHE A 154 -25.20 2.90 -16.23
N LEU A 155 -24.28 3.84 -15.94
CA LEU A 155 -23.43 3.76 -14.75
C LEU A 155 -24.21 3.97 -13.45
N ASN A 156 -25.16 4.91 -13.43
CA ASN A 156 -26.05 5.09 -12.29
C ASN A 156 -26.93 3.84 -12.04
N ASP A 157 -27.44 3.22 -13.10
CA ASP A 157 -28.22 1.98 -13.02
C ASP A 157 -27.37 0.82 -12.46
N LEU A 158 -26.05 0.87 -12.62
CA LEU A 158 -25.08 -0.07 -12.02
C LEU A 158 -24.64 0.33 -10.59
N GLY A 159 -25.15 1.45 -10.06
CA GLY A 159 -24.85 1.94 -8.71
C GLY A 159 -23.59 2.81 -8.59
N PHE A 160 -22.99 3.25 -9.70
CA PHE A 160 -21.91 4.24 -9.64
C PHE A 160 -22.47 5.64 -9.33
N ASP A 161 -21.81 6.37 -8.43
CA ASP A 161 -22.09 7.79 -8.25
C ASP A 161 -21.40 8.62 -9.33
N THR A 162 -22.17 9.00 -10.35
CA THR A 162 -21.70 9.87 -11.44
C THR A 162 -21.95 11.35 -11.20
N GLY A 163 -22.37 11.76 -9.98
CA GLY A 163 -22.64 13.16 -9.65
C GLY A 163 -21.48 14.09 -9.98
N CYS A 164 -20.25 13.66 -9.69
CA CYS A 164 -19.03 14.42 -10.00
C CYS A 164 -18.77 14.66 -11.50
N LEU A 165 -19.37 13.88 -12.40
CA LEU A 165 -19.31 14.12 -13.84
C LEU A 165 -20.25 15.26 -14.25
N LEU A 166 -21.32 15.49 -13.49
CA LEU A 166 -22.32 16.53 -13.73
C LEU A 166 -21.96 17.85 -13.02
N GLU A 167 -21.13 17.81 -11.97
CA GLU A 167 -20.82 18.93 -11.07
C GLU A 167 -19.50 19.67 -11.34
N LYS A 168 -19.03 19.81 -12.59
CA LYS A 168 -17.96 20.80 -12.88
C LYS A 168 -18.55 22.21 -13.01
N GLU A 169 -19.07 22.75 -11.91
CA GLU A 169 -19.27 24.18 -11.72
C GLU A 169 -17.93 24.85 -11.41
N ILE A 170 -17.47 25.74 -12.28
CA ILE A 170 -16.46 26.75 -11.91
C ILE A 170 -17.23 28.00 -11.52
N ASN A 171 -16.98 28.48 -10.30
CA ASN A 171 -17.57 29.67 -9.72
C ASN A 171 -17.48 30.88 -10.68
N ALA A 172 -18.65 31.37 -11.10
CA ALA A 172 -18.78 32.47 -12.06
C ALA A 172 -18.31 33.83 -11.52
N GLU A 173 -18.05 33.95 -10.21
CA GLU A 173 -17.51 35.18 -9.59
C GLU A 173 -16.05 35.46 -9.97
N ALA A 174 -15.33 34.50 -10.57
CA ALA A 174 -13.93 34.67 -10.94
C ALA A 174 -13.70 35.27 -12.35
N LEU A 175 -14.73 35.47 -13.18
CA LEU A 175 -14.56 35.87 -14.59
C LEU A 175 -15.11 37.25 -14.99
N PHE A 176 -15.72 38.02 -14.10
CA PHE A 176 -16.10 39.40 -14.40
C PHE A 176 -15.74 40.37 -13.26
N PHE A 177 -14.64 41.10 -13.49
CA PHE A 177 -14.20 42.36 -12.88
C PHE A 177 -13.50 42.34 -11.50
N ARG A 178 -12.16 42.41 -11.55
CA ARG A 178 -11.41 43.36 -10.70
C ARG A 178 -11.52 44.77 -11.29
N LYS A 179 -11.70 45.74 -10.37
CA LYS A 179 -11.61 47.21 -10.46
C LYS A 179 -12.87 47.91 -11.01
N GLN A 180 -13.41 48.91 -10.33
CA GLN A 180 -12.76 49.88 -9.42
C GLN A 180 -13.04 49.66 -7.94
#